data_AF-A0A938G7I1-F1
#
_entry.id   AF-A0A938G7I1-F1
#
_cell.length_a   1.000
_cell.length_b   1.000
_cell.length_c   1.000
_cell.angle_alpha   90.00
_cell.angle_beta   90.00
_cell.angle_gamma   90.00
#
_symmetry.space_group_name_H-M   'P 1'
#
loop_
_entity.id
_entity.type
_entity.pdbx_description
1 polymer ?
#
loop_
_entity_poly.entity_id
_entity_poly.type
_entity_poly.pdbx_seq_one_letter_code
_entity_poly.pdbx_strand_id
1 'polypeptide(L)'
;MRTATAQHAGYRATSVNSGSRLVMVGCGSSHGVGALDDGRSPFHFAKRRLSMLEAPHMHTTMLTVDDDPCPQEGDWVDVQQPLTRVQPDTIAWN
;
A
#
# COMPACT_ATOMS: atom_id res chain seq x y z
N MET A 1 10.99 3.75 -4.25
CA MET A 1 11.09 3.26 -2.84
C MET A 1 12.08 4.13 -2.08
N ARG A 2 11.89 4.40 -0.78
CA ARG A 2 12.90 5.09 0.06
C ARG A 2 13.08 4.42 1.42
N THR A 3 14.32 4.28 1.88
CA THR A 3 14.61 3.83 3.24
C THR A 3 14.33 4.95 4.25
N ALA A 4 13.60 4.65 5.31
CA ALA A 4 13.27 5.60 6.36
C ALA A 4 14.48 5.90 7.24
N THR A 5 14.94 7.15 7.18
CA THR A 5 15.98 7.70 8.09
C THR A 5 15.38 8.62 9.16
N ALA A 6 14.16 9.09 8.96
CA ALA A 6 13.39 9.87 9.93
C ALA A 6 12.48 8.97 10.78
N GLN A 7 12.13 9.44 11.98
CA GLN A 7 11.26 8.69 12.92
C GLN A 7 9.77 8.80 12.59
N HIS A 8 9.37 9.73 11.72
CA HIS A 8 7.98 9.99 11.38
C HIS A 8 7.82 10.28 9.89
N ALA A 9 6.68 9.90 9.32
CA ALA A 9 6.31 10.23 7.94
C ALA A 9 4.78 10.37 7.78
N GLY A 10 4.36 10.83 6.60
CA GLY A 10 2.94 11.00 6.27
C GLY A 10 2.33 12.29 6.82
N TYR A 11 1.04 12.47 6.54
CA TYR A 11 0.27 13.64 6.94
C TYR A 11 0.07 13.71 8.45
N ARG A 12 -0.07 12.57 9.13
CA ARG A 12 -0.30 12.52 10.58
C ARG A 12 0.98 12.44 11.40
N ALA A 13 2.15 12.58 10.76
CA ALA A 13 3.45 12.33 11.37
C ALA A 13 3.49 10.97 12.10
N THR A 14 3.01 9.93 11.43
CA THR A 14 2.93 8.57 11.98
C THR A 14 4.35 8.02 12.20
N SER A 15 4.56 7.33 13.33
CA SER A 15 5.86 6.74 13.68
C SER A 15 6.29 5.69 12.66
N VAL A 16 7.56 5.72 12.25
CA VAL A 16 8.16 4.79 11.30
C VAL A 16 9.36 4.10 11.94
N ASN A 17 9.43 2.78 11.80
CA ASN A 17 10.59 2.02 12.25
C ASN A 17 11.83 2.42 11.43
N SER A 18 12.93 2.76 12.11
CA SER A 18 14.19 3.06 11.43
C SER A 18 14.66 1.86 10.60
N GLY A 19 15.07 2.10 9.36
CA GLY A 19 15.50 1.04 8.44
C GLY A 19 14.36 0.39 7.64
N SER A 20 13.09 0.63 7.99
CA SER A 20 11.96 0.25 7.14
C SER A 20 11.98 1.01 5.82
N ARG A 21 11.32 0.46 4.81
CA ARG A 21 11.22 1.08 3.48
C ARG A 21 9.83 1.63 3.26
N LEU A 22 9.76 2.90 2.88
CA LEU A 22 8.54 3.58 2.49
C LEU A 22 8.32 3.42 0.98
N VAL A 23 7.13 2.95 0.63
CA VAL A 23 6.67 2.81 -0.75
C VAL A 23 5.44 3.68 -0.94
N MET A 24 5.47 4.51 -1.99
CA MET A 24 4.34 5.32 -2.40
C MET A 24 3.62 4.63 -3.53
N VAL A 25 2.35 4.28 -3.32
CA VAL A 25 1.49 3.73 -4.37
C VAL A 25 0.62 4.84 -4.92
N GLY A 26 0.53 4.95 -6.25
CA GLY A 26 -0.24 5.96 -6.98
C GLY A 26 -1.75 5.73 -6.97
N CYS A 27 -2.30 5.14 -5.91
CA CYS A 27 -3.73 5.00 -5.71
C CYS A 27 -4.10 5.29 -4.25
N GLY A 28 -5.33 5.72 -4.03
CA GLY A 28 -5.80 6.28 -2.78
C GLY A 28 -7.33 6.25 -2.67
N SER A 29 -7.89 6.96 -1.70
CA SER A 29 -9.33 6.91 -1.41
C SER A 29 -10.22 7.33 -2.58
N SER A 30 -9.77 8.23 -3.46
CA SER A 30 -10.53 8.59 -4.67
C SER A 30 -10.64 7.44 -5.68
N HIS A 31 -9.79 6.43 -5.55
CA HIS A 31 -9.76 5.22 -6.36
C HIS A 31 -10.48 4.05 -5.68
N GLY A 32 -11.18 4.30 -4.56
CA GLY A 32 -11.88 3.26 -3.78
C GLY A 32 -10.98 2.48 -2.82
N VAL A 33 -9.72 2.89 -2.63
CA VAL A 33 -8.81 2.23 -1.69
C VAL A 33 -9.18 2.62 -0.26
N GLY A 34 -9.28 1.61 0.61
CA GLY A 34 -9.46 1.76 2.05
C GLY A 34 -8.90 0.55 2.79
N ALA A 35 -8.79 0.65 4.10
CA ALA A 35 -8.56 -0.53 4.93
C ALA A 35 -9.69 -1.54 4.74
N LEU A 36 -9.36 -2.83 4.88
CA LEU A 36 -10.36 -3.89 4.98
C LEU A 36 -11.22 -3.69 6.24
N ASP A 37 -12.35 -4.40 6.31
CA ASP A 37 -13.30 -4.28 7.44
C ASP A 37 -12.65 -4.61 8.80
N ASP A 38 -11.58 -5.41 8.82
CA ASP A 38 -10.78 -5.73 10.01
C ASP A 38 -9.60 -4.77 10.25
N GLY A 39 -9.54 -3.66 9.51
CA GLY A 39 -8.51 -2.63 9.62
C GLY A 39 -7.22 -2.94 8.87
N ARG A 40 -7.06 -4.12 8.27
CA ARG A 40 -5.83 -4.48 7.55
C ARG A 40 -5.68 -3.72 6.23
N SER A 41 -4.43 -3.51 5.82
CA SER A 41 -4.08 -2.97 4.50
C SER A 41 -4.62 -3.86 3.37
N PRO A 42 -5.19 -3.30 2.28
CA PRO A 42 -5.62 -4.09 1.12
C PRO A 42 -4.45 -4.48 0.20
N PHE A 43 -3.26 -3.89 0.38
CA PHE A 43 -2.16 -4.00 -0.57
C PHE A 43 -1.36 -5.30 -0.40
N HIS A 44 -1.00 -5.91 -1.52
CA HIS A 44 -0.10 -7.06 -1.56
C HIS A 44 1.01 -6.85 -2.59
N PHE A 45 2.17 -7.44 -2.29
CA PHE A 45 3.27 -7.57 -3.22
C PHE A 45 3.91 -8.94 -3.04
N ALA A 46 4.23 -9.62 -4.13
CA ALA A 46 4.77 -11.00 -4.10
C ALA A 46 3.96 -11.94 -3.19
N LYS A 47 2.62 -11.90 -3.29
CA LYS A 47 1.67 -12.70 -2.49
C LYS A 47 1.70 -12.44 -0.98
N ARG A 48 2.33 -11.34 -0.54
CA ARG A 48 2.42 -10.93 0.86
C ARG A 48 1.73 -9.59 1.07
N ARG A 49 0.97 -9.47 2.15
CA ARG A 49 0.30 -8.21 2.51
C ARG A 49 1.33 -7.20 3.01
N LEU A 50 1.26 -5.98 2.51
CA LEU A 50 2.09 -4.85 2.96
C LEU A 50 1.30 -3.99 3.94
N SER A 51 1.97 -3.38 4.91
CA SER A 51 1.32 -2.51 5.90
C SER A 51 1.12 -1.11 5.35
N MET A 52 -0.06 -0.51 5.54
CA MET A 52 -0.23 0.93 5.33
C MET A 52 0.39 1.67 6.52
N LEU A 53 1.15 2.73 6.26
CA LEU A 53 1.65 3.58 7.33
C LEU A 53 0.48 4.31 8.03
N GLU A 54 -0.44 4.83 7.25
CA GLU A 54 -1.66 5.49 7.70
C GLU A 54 -2.79 5.30 6.68
N ALA A 55 -3.99 5.77 6.98
CA ALA A 55 -5.13 5.68 6.07
C ALA A 55 -4.80 6.33 4.69
N PRO A 56 -5.31 5.78 3.57
CA PRO A 56 -5.03 6.31 2.23
C PRO A 56 -5.37 7.80 2.10
N HIS A 57 -4.50 8.55 1.44
CA HIS A 57 -4.84 9.90 0.94
C HIS A 57 -5.66 9.79 -0.34
N MET A 58 -6.13 10.93 -0.88
CA MET A 58 -6.99 10.92 -2.06
C MET A 58 -6.34 10.19 -3.24
N HIS A 59 -5.08 10.52 -3.55
CA HIS A 59 -4.40 10.01 -4.75
C HIS A 59 -3.26 9.03 -4.45
N THR A 60 -2.84 8.91 -3.21
CA THR A 60 -1.67 8.11 -2.83
C THR A 60 -1.88 7.37 -1.53
N THR A 61 -1.19 6.23 -1.41
CA THR A 61 -1.11 5.46 -0.17
C THR A 61 0.35 5.22 0.16
N MET A 62 0.73 5.44 1.41
CA MET A 62 2.08 5.16 1.90
C MET A 62 2.10 3.79 2.59
N LEU A 63 2.98 2.91 2.12
CA LEU A 63 3.20 1.58 2.69
C LEU A 63 4.55 1.51 3.40
N THR A 64 4.63 0.62 4.40
CA THR A 64 5.86 0.23 5.07
C THR A 64 6.24 -1.21 4.70
N VAL A 65 7.52 -1.43 4.42
CA VAL A 65 8.09 -2.72 4.05
C VAL A 65 9.38 -2.95 4.83
N ASP A 66 9.36 -3.94 5.72
CA ASP A 66 10.47 -4.25 6.63
C ASP A 66 11.39 -5.35 6.08
N ASP A 67 10.93 -6.11 5.09
CA ASP A 67 11.51 -7.36 4.60
C ASP A 67 11.40 -7.48 3.07
N ASP A 68 12.25 -8.31 2.47
CA ASP A 68 12.22 -8.56 1.03
C ASP A 68 11.14 -9.58 0.64
N PRO A 69 10.58 -9.49 -0.59
CA PRO A 69 10.87 -8.47 -1.60
C PRO A 69 10.12 -7.15 -1.35
N CYS A 70 10.71 -6.04 -1.79
CA CYS A 70 10.12 -4.70 -1.72
C CYS A 70 9.81 -4.15 -3.12
N PRO A 71 8.61 -3.59 -3.36
CA PRO A 71 8.28 -2.96 -4.63
C PRO A 71 9.31 -1.89 -5.02
N GLN A 72 9.73 -1.93 -6.28
CA GLN A 72 10.51 -0.89 -6.93
C GLN A 72 9.59 0.08 -7.71
N GLU A 73 10.17 1.17 -8.19
CA GLU A 73 9.43 2.13 -9.01
C GLU A 73 9.02 1.49 -10.34
N GLY A 74 7.74 1.55 -10.67
CA GLY A 74 7.16 0.93 -11.86
C GLY A 74 6.62 -0.49 -11.65
N ASP A 75 6.90 -1.12 -10.50
CA ASP A 75 6.33 -2.43 -10.17
C ASP A 75 4.81 -2.34 -9.91
N TRP A 76 4.11 -3.42 -10.24
CA TRP A 76 2.71 -3.59 -9.89
C TRP A 76 2.57 -3.98 -8.42
N VAL A 77 1.57 -3.39 -7.76
CA VAL A 77 1.15 -3.74 -6.40
C VAL A 77 -0.33 -4.12 -6.45
N ASP A 78 -0.66 -5.29 -5.92
CA ASP A 78 -2.02 -5.80 -5.95
C ASP A 78 -2.87 -5.10 -4.88
N VAL A 79 -4.13 -4.81 -5.20
CA VAL A 79 -5.10 -4.24 -4.25
C VAL A 79 -6.26 -5.20 -4.07
N GLN A 80 -6.45 -5.68 -2.85
CA GLN A 80 -7.61 -6.48 -2.50
C GLN A 80 -8.86 -5.61 -2.44
N GLN A 81 -9.86 -5.93 -3.25
CA GLN A 81 -11.18 -5.31 -3.24
C GLN A 81 -12.28 -6.37 -3.39
N PRO A 82 -13.47 -6.16 -2.80
CA PRO A 82 -14.64 -6.96 -3.14
C PRO A 82 -14.94 -6.83 -4.64
N LEU A 83 -15.18 -7.97 -5.31
CA LEU A 83 -15.50 -8.00 -6.75
C LEU A 83 -16.77 -7.21 -7.09
N THR A 84 -17.66 -6.97 -6.11
CA THR A 84 -18.85 -6.13 -6.27
C THR A 84 -18.56 -4.63 -6.36
N ARG A 85 -17.32 -4.20 -6.10
CA ARG A 85 -16.89 -2.79 -6.14
C ARG A 85 -15.93 -2.47 -7.28
N VAL A 86 -15.56 -3.46 -8.08
CA VAL A 86 -14.62 -3.30 -9.19
C VAL A 86 -15.26 -3.79 -10.48
N GLN A 87 -15.03 -3.05 -11.56
CA GLN A 87 -15.31 -3.52 -12.92
C GLN A 87 -13.97 -3.87 -13.55
N PRO A 88 -13.61 -5.16 -13.65
CA PRO A 88 -12.31 -5.54 -14.17
C PRO A 88 -12.26 -5.29 -15.68
N ASP A 89 -11.22 -4.57 -16.13
CA ASP A 89 -10.92 -4.45 -17.55
C ASP A 89 -10.35 -5.76 -18.12
N THR A 90 -9.71 -6.57 -17.28
CA THR A 90 -9.12 -7.86 -17.64
C THR A 90 -9.31 -8.86 -16.51
N ILE A 91 -9.71 -10.08 -16.84
CA ILE A 91 -9.82 -11.21 -15.91
C ILE A 91 -8.80 -12.25 -16.34
N ALA A 92 -7.92 -12.64 -15.42
CA ALA A 92 -6.93 -13.69 -15.63
C ALA A 92 -7.19 -14.84 -14.67
N TRP A 93 -7.31 -16.05 -15.21
CA TRP A 93 -7.44 -17.30 -14.47
C TRP A 93 -6.14 -18.07 -14.69
N ASN A 94 -5.17 -17.94 -13.78
CA ASN A 94 -3.93 -18.69 -13.85
C ASN A 94 -3.94 -19.78 -12.79
#